data_AF-A0AAV9DUH4-F1
#
_entry.id   AF-A0AAV9DUH4-F1
#
_cell.length_a   1.000
_cell.length_b   1.000
_cell.length_c   1.000
_cell.angle_alpha   90.00
_cell.angle_beta   90.00
_cell.angle_gamma   90.00
#
_symmetry.space_group_name_H-M   'P 1'
#
loop_
_entity.id
_entity.type
_entity.pdbx_description
1 polymer ?
#
loop_
_entity_poly.entity_id
_entity_poly.type
_entity_poly.pdbx_seq_one_letter_code
_entity_poly.pdbx_strand_id
1 'polypeptide(L)'
;MGAHTFGSSHCESFARRIYNFTRKGDVDPSLDPNYVAKLQQKCKPGDTTTTVEIDPGSFKTFDTSYYKLVLNMRGLFHSDAALLDDKGSV
;
A
#
# COMPACT_ATOMS: atom_id res chain seq x y z
N MET A 1 -4.65 -6.12 -17.86
CA MET A 1 -3.75 -4.97 -17.66
C MET A 1 -4.60 -3.71 -17.60
N GLY A 2 -4.59 -2.99 -16.48
CA GLY A 2 -5.17 -1.63 -16.41
C GLY A 2 -6.52 -1.46 -15.68
N ALA A 3 -6.84 -2.26 -14.65
CA ALA A 3 -8.02 -2.00 -13.82
C ALA A 3 -7.67 -2.10 -12.31
N HIS A 4 -6.65 -1.35 -11.88
CA HIS A 4 -6.60 -0.86 -10.51
C HIS A 4 -7.37 0.46 -10.51
N THR A 5 -8.70 0.36 -10.53
CA THR A 5 -9.60 1.52 -10.52
C THR A 5 -9.60 2.13 -9.12
N PHE A 6 -8.66 3.05 -8.92
CA PHE A 6 -8.74 4.28 -8.13
C PHE A 6 -9.76 4.35 -7.00
N GLY A 7 -9.23 4.27 -5.77
CA GLY A 7 -9.91 4.80 -4.60
C GLY A 7 -9.75 3.97 -3.35
N SER A 8 -9.78 2.63 -3.46
CA SER A 8 -9.60 1.77 -2.30
C SER A 8 -9.12 0.35 -2.65
N SER A 9 -8.40 -0.28 -1.72
CA SER A 9 -7.89 -1.65 -1.80
C SER A 9 -8.39 -2.46 -0.62
N HIS A 10 -8.72 -3.74 -0.86
CA HIS A 10 -9.12 -4.64 0.22
C HIS A 10 -7.95 -4.94 1.15
N CYS A 11 -8.23 -4.98 2.44
CA CYS A 11 -7.24 -5.31 3.48
C CYS A 11 -6.49 -6.61 3.16
N GLU A 12 -7.17 -7.62 2.62
CA GLU A 12 -6.56 -8.90 2.24
C GLU A 12 -5.38 -8.73 1.25
N SER A 13 -5.44 -7.77 0.33
CA SER A 13 -4.43 -7.56 -0.70
C SER A 13 -3.06 -7.17 -0.14
N PHE A 14 -3.03 -6.48 1.01
CA PHE A 14 -1.79 -6.03 1.66
C PHE A 14 -1.68 -6.50 3.12
N ALA A 15 -2.65 -7.25 3.64
CA ALA A 15 -2.63 -7.85 4.99
C ALA A 15 -1.36 -8.67 5.21
N ARG A 16 -0.91 -9.39 4.17
CA ARG A 16 0.36 -10.13 4.22
C ARG A 16 1.54 -9.19 4.48
N ARG A 17 1.58 -8.00 3.91
CA ARG A 17 2.66 -7.02 4.11
C ARG A 17 2.62 -6.38 5.50
N ILE A 18 1.45 -6.21 6.11
CA ILE A 18 1.29 -5.55 7.42
C ILE A 18 1.19 -6.50 8.62
N TYR A 19 1.03 -7.82 8.40
CA TYR A 19 0.92 -8.81 9.48
C TYR A 19 1.82 -10.04 9.29
N ASN A 20 2.25 -10.38 8.08
CA ASN A 20 2.99 -11.62 7.86
C ASN A 20 3.89 -11.62 6.61
N PHE A 21 4.78 -10.63 6.49
CA PHE A 21 5.56 -10.40 5.29
C PHE A 21 6.54 -11.54 5.01
N THR A 22 7.27 -11.97 6.05
CA THR A 22 8.28 -13.04 6.01
C THR A 22 7.72 -14.43 6.38
N ARG A 23 6.40 -14.56 6.57
CA ARG A 23 5.75 -15.71 7.21
C ARG A 23 6.11 -15.94 8.69
N LYS A 24 6.83 -15.01 9.32
CA LYS A 24 7.20 -15.07 10.75
C LYS A 24 6.42 -14.10 11.63
N GLY A 25 5.41 -13.40 11.08
CA GLY A 25 4.67 -12.36 11.79
C GLY A 25 5.30 -10.97 11.71
N ASP A 26 6.14 -10.72 10.69
CA ASP A 26 6.80 -9.42 10.49
C ASP A 26 6.01 -8.51 9.54
N VAL A 27 6.30 -7.22 9.62
CA VAL A 27 5.85 -6.17 8.70
C VAL A 27 6.88 -5.92 7.61
N ASP A 28 6.41 -5.53 6.42
CA ASP A 28 7.28 -5.19 5.30
C ASP A 28 8.14 -3.96 5.65
N PRO A 29 9.48 -4.08 5.66
CA PRO A 29 10.38 -2.97 6.00
C PRO A 29 10.40 -1.85 4.95
N SER A 30 9.86 -2.10 3.75
CA SER A 30 9.68 -1.07 2.70
C SER A 30 8.46 -0.17 2.93
N LEU A 31 7.65 -0.44 3.95
CA LEU A 31 6.51 0.39 4.35
C LEU A 31 6.86 1.28 5.54
N ASP A 32 6.34 2.50 5.53
CA ASP A 32 6.46 3.40 6.67
C ASP A 32 5.72 2.82 7.90
N PRO A 33 6.37 2.64 9.06
CA PRO A 33 5.76 2.00 10.23
C PRO A 33 4.58 2.80 10.81
N ASN A 34 4.55 4.13 10.67
CA ASN A 34 3.38 4.92 11.07
C ASN A 34 2.21 4.69 10.10
N TYR A 35 2.50 4.49 8.82
CA TYR A 35 1.49 4.12 7.83
C TYR A 35 0.97 2.71 8.07
N VAL A 36 1.84 1.76 8.40
CA VAL A 36 1.44 0.40 8.81
C VAL A 36 0.54 0.44 10.04
N ALA A 37 0.87 1.22 11.07
CA ALA A 37 0.02 1.35 12.25
C ALA A 37 -1.39 1.90 11.90
N LYS A 38 -1.48 2.87 10.97
CA LYS A 38 -2.77 3.35 10.45
C LYS A 38 -3.53 2.28 9.69
N LEU A 39 -2.85 1.50 8.86
CA LEU A 39 -3.45 0.39 8.13
C LEU A 39 -3.92 -0.70 9.07
N GLN A 40 -3.17 -1.05 10.10
CA GLN A 40 -3.56 -2.04 11.12
C GLN A 40 -4.75 -1.57 11.97
N GLN A 41 -4.89 -0.27 12.22
CA GLN A 41 -6.09 0.29 12.88
C GLN A 41 -7.34 0.14 12.03
N LYS A 42 -7.23 0.27 10.69
CA LYS A 42 -8.35 0.10 9.76
C LYS A 42 -8.62 -1.37 9.44
N CYS A 43 -7.57 -2.14 9.23
CA CYS A 43 -7.60 -3.53 8.79
C CYS A 43 -7.20 -4.47 9.93
N LYS A 44 -8.19 -5.18 10.48
CA LYS A 44 -7.91 -6.24 11.46
C LYS A 44 -7.42 -7.52 10.76
N PRO A 45 -6.59 -8.34 11.42
CA PRO A 45 -6.18 -9.61 10.85
C PRO A 45 -7.40 -10.53 10.66
N GLY A 46 -7.63 -10.97 9.42
CA GLY A 46 -8.81 -11.76 9.02
C GLY A 46 -9.97 -10.94 8.47
N ASP A 47 -9.86 -9.62 8.39
CA ASP A 47 -10.85 -8.76 7.74
C ASP A 47 -10.61 -8.68 6.23
N THR A 48 -11.53 -9.24 5.45
CA THR A 48 -11.48 -9.29 3.98
C THR A 48 -12.47 -8.31 3.35
N THR A 49 -13.44 -7.85 4.13
CA THR A 49 -14.51 -6.94 3.72
C THR A 49 -14.10 -5.48 3.79
N THR A 50 -13.17 -5.12 4.67
CA THR A 50 -12.73 -3.74 4.81
C THR A 50 -11.82 -3.32 3.66
N THR A 51 -12.12 -2.14 3.11
CA THR A 51 -11.37 -1.49 2.03
C THR A 51 -10.74 -0.22 2.57
N VAL A 52 -9.47 0.03 2.24
CA VAL A 52 -8.75 1.25 2.63
C VAL A 52 -8.44 2.09 1.41
N GLU A 53 -8.43 3.40 1.58
CA GLU A 53 -8.13 4.30 0.48
C GLU A 53 -6.65 4.29 0.13
N ILE A 54 -6.35 4.10 -1.17
CA ILE A 54 -4.99 4.02 -1.70
C ILE A 54 -4.35 5.42 -1.77
N ASP A 55 -5.14 6.44 -2.13
CA ASP A 55 -4.75 7.86 -2.12
C ASP A 55 -5.85 8.67 -1.40
N PRO A 56 -5.66 8.99 -0.10
CA PRO A 56 -6.59 9.84 0.63
C PRO A 56 -6.42 11.29 0.17
N GLY A 57 -7.10 11.67 -0.91
CA GLY A 57 -7.13 13.04 -1.42
C GLY A 57 -7.25 13.15 -2.94
N SER A 58 -6.66 12.22 -3.69
CA SER A 58 -6.79 12.16 -5.16
C SER A 58 -7.49 10.88 -5.62
N PHE A 59 -8.77 10.77 -5.27
CA PHE A 59 -9.62 9.63 -5.68
C PHE A 59 -9.87 9.58 -7.20
N LYS A 60 -9.68 10.69 -7.94
CA LYS A 60 -10.21 10.83 -9.31
C LYS A 60 -9.17 10.76 -10.44
N THR A 61 -7.88 10.88 -10.15
CA THR A 61 -6.86 11.04 -11.20
C THR A 61 -5.55 10.35 -10.80
N PHE A 62 -4.88 9.69 -11.76
CA PHE A 62 -3.49 9.25 -11.62
C PHE A 62 -2.60 10.50 -11.59
N ASP A 63 -2.62 11.17 -10.45
CA ASP A 63 -1.83 12.35 -10.20
C ASP A 63 -0.47 11.95 -9.60
N THR A 64 0.48 12.87 -9.70
CA THR A 64 1.79 12.77 -9.04
C THR A 64 1.68 12.59 -7.51
N SER A 65 0.50 12.77 -6.91
CA SER A 65 0.21 12.48 -5.50
C SER A 65 0.42 11.00 -5.15
N TYR A 66 -0.01 10.08 -6.01
CA TYR A 66 0.20 8.64 -5.80
C TYR A 66 1.69 8.30 -5.80
N TYR A 67 2.44 8.82 -6.78
CA TYR A 67 3.89 8.68 -6.81
C TYR A 67 4.55 9.26 -5.56
N LYS A 68 4.08 10.40 -5.03
CA LYS A 68 4.57 10.95 -3.75
C LYS A 68 4.27 10.04 -2.57
N LEU A 69 3.11 9.38 -2.52
CA LEU A 69 2.81 8.39 -1.49
C LEU A 69 3.76 7.20 -1.58
N VAL A 70 3.97 6.68 -2.78
CA VAL A 70 4.92 5.59 -3.04
C VAL A 70 6.34 6.01 -2.63
N LEU A 71 6.83 7.18 -3.05
CA LEU A 71 8.12 7.76 -2.65
C LEU A 71 8.28 7.92 -1.13
N ASN A 72 7.19 8.13 -0.40
CA ASN A 72 7.19 8.20 1.05
C ASN A 72 7.01 6.83 1.73
N MET A 73 7.23 5.72 1.03
CA MET A 73 7.03 4.35 1.55
C MET A 73 5.59 4.08 2.00
N ARG A 74 4.62 4.75 1.37
CA ARG A 74 3.17 4.59 1.65
C ARG A 74 2.42 3.92 0.49
N GLY A 75 3.12 3.22 -0.39
CA GLY A 75 2.52 2.41 -1.46
C GLY A 75 1.93 1.11 -0.91
N LEU A 76 0.63 0.88 -1.09
CA LEU A 76 -0.06 -0.28 -0.53
C LEU A 76 0.41 -1.61 -1.15
N PHE A 77 0.68 -1.62 -2.44
CA PHE A 77 1.00 -2.86 -3.15
C PHE A 77 2.50 -3.09 -3.22
N HIS A 78 2.89 -4.36 -3.21
CA HIS A 78 4.29 -4.73 -3.39
C HIS A 78 4.84 -4.29 -4.75
N SER A 79 3.99 -4.27 -5.79
CA SER A 79 4.34 -3.72 -7.10
C SER A 79 4.71 -2.24 -7.07
N ASP A 80 4.21 -1.48 -6.08
CA ASP A 80 4.57 -0.06 -5.94
C ASP A 80 5.98 0.10 -5.36
N ALA A 81 6.44 -0.86 -4.56
CA ALA A 81 7.84 -0.85 -4.11
C ALA A 81 8.81 -1.00 -5.30
N ALA A 82 8.39 -1.66 -6.39
CA ALA A 82 9.20 -1.73 -7.61
C ALA A 82 9.38 -0.36 -8.28
N LEU A 83 8.45 0.58 -8.11
CA LEU A 83 8.63 1.97 -8.57
C LEU A 83 9.70 2.74 -7.78
N LEU A 84 10.03 2.28 -6.56
CA LEU A 84 11.13 2.82 -5.75
C LEU A 84 12.46 2.14 -6.07
N ASP A 85 12.39 0.86 -6.44
CA ASP A 85 13.55 0.05 -6.83
C ASP A 85 14.03 0.38 -8.25
N ASP A 86 13.13 0.86 -9.12
CA ASP A 86 13.48 1.51 -10.39
C ASP A 86 14.15 2.87 -10.12
N LYS A 87 15.38 2.81 -9.61
CA LYS A 87 16.31 3.92 -9.62
C LYS A 87 16.80 4.14 -11.06
N GLY A 88 15.96 4.78 -11.85
CA GLY A 88 16.35 5.58 -13.01
C GLY A 88 16.66 4.82 -14.29
N SER A 89 15.78 4.98 -15.28
CA SER A 89 16.29 5.41 -16.59
C SER A 89 16.22 6.93 -16.65
N VAL A 90 17.37 7.54 -16.35
CA VAL A 90 17.76 8.86 -16.87
C VAL A 90 17.80 8.82 -18.40
#